data_AF-A0A2V9D6W5-F1
#
_entry.id   AF-A0A2V9D6W5-F1
#
_cell.length_a   1.000
_cell.length_b   1.000
_cell.length_c   1.000
_cell.angle_alpha   90.00
_cell.angle_beta   90.00
_cell.angle_gamma   90.00
#
_symmetry.space_group_name_H-M   'P 1'
#
loop_
_entity.id
_entity.type
_entity.pdbx_description
1 polymer ?
#
loop_
_entity_poly.entity_id
_entity_poly.type
_entity_poly.pdbx_seq_one_letter_code
_entity_poly.pdbx_strand_id
1 'polypeptide(L)'
;MAVARMETCEDVGELARELGVRPRCLYKWRRKLEMVEAGQEASRPSTHASAHRKEIHRLKQLLAEKTLEVDFFKGALQKIEARRQRNSGSGEMASTTRSEK
;
A
#
# COMPACT_ATOMS: atom_id res chain seq x y z
N MET A 1 -16.15 -26.32 11.95
CA MET A 1 -16.05 -24.95 12.53
C MET A 1 -16.64 -24.96 13.94
N ALA A 2 -16.03 -24.28 14.92
CA ALA A 2 -16.50 -24.29 16.31
C ALA A 2 -17.97 -23.85 16.47
N VAL A 3 -18.43 -22.89 15.66
CA VAL A 3 -19.82 -22.40 15.68
C VAL A 3 -20.81 -23.44 15.14
N ALA A 4 -20.47 -24.17 14.07
CA ALA A 4 -21.31 -25.26 13.54
C ALA A 4 -21.49 -26.39 14.56
N ARG A 5 -20.44 -26.69 15.35
CA ARG A 5 -20.52 -27.68 16.43
C ARG A 5 -21.48 -27.26 17.56
N MET A 6 -21.81 -25.97 17.69
CA MET A 6 -22.79 -25.52 18.69
C MET A 6 -24.24 -25.83 18.32
N GLU A 7 -24.53 -26.21 17.07
CA GLU A 7 -25.87 -26.60 16.63
C GLU A 7 -26.17 -28.07 16.97
N THR A 8 -25.13 -28.89 17.02
CA THR A 8 -25.22 -30.34 17.27
C THR A 8 -24.85 -30.74 18.69
N CYS A 9 -24.32 -29.81 19.50
CA CYS A 9 -23.85 -30.09 20.86
C CYS A 9 -24.95 -29.79 21.88
N GLU A 10 -25.11 -30.70 22.85
CA GLU A 10 -26.08 -30.55 23.95
C GLU A 10 -25.63 -29.51 24.99
N ASP A 11 -24.32 -29.37 25.23
CA ASP A 11 -23.76 -28.37 26.15
C ASP A 11 -22.60 -27.56 25.53
N VAL A 12 -22.87 -26.30 25.24
CA VAL A 12 -21.89 -25.31 24.75
C VAL A 12 -20.74 -25.08 25.75
N GLY A 13 -20.98 -25.29 27.05
CA GLY A 13 -19.99 -25.20 28.11
C GLY A 13 -18.94 -26.32 28.04
N GLU A 14 -19.35 -27.55 27.76
CA GLU A 14 -18.45 -28.67 27.48
C GLU A 14 -17.67 -28.46 26.19
N LEU A 15 -18.34 -28.02 25.13
CA LEU A 15 -17.68 -27.67 23.87
C LEU A 15 -16.62 -26.57 24.08
N ALA A 16 -16.90 -25.58 24.91
CA ALA A 16 -15.95 -24.52 25.22
C ALA A 16 -14.74 -25.05 26.01
N ARG A 17 -14.97 -25.96 26.97
CA ARG A 17 -13.91 -26.64 27.72
C ARG A 17 -13.03 -27.49 26.82
N GLU A 18 -13.62 -28.28 25.93
CA GLU A 18 -12.91 -29.11 24.94
C GLU A 18 -12.04 -28.23 24.01
N LEU A 19 -12.58 -27.10 23.57
CA LEU A 19 -11.89 -26.15 22.69
C LEU A 19 -10.93 -25.21 23.45
N GLY A 20 -10.81 -25.30 24.78
CA GLY A 20 -9.94 -24.45 25.58
C GLY A 20 -10.32 -22.97 25.58
N VAL A 21 -11.57 -22.63 25.30
CA VAL A 21 -12.06 -21.24 25.24
C VAL A 21 -13.16 -21.00 26.26
N ARG A 22 -13.43 -19.74 26.59
CA ARG A 22 -14.61 -19.38 27.39
C ARG A 22 -15.89 -19.52 26.54
N PRO A 23 -17.03 -19.99 27.08
CA PRO A 23 -18.29 -20.12 26.33
C PRO A 23 -18.73 -18.81 25.64
N ARG A 24 -18.44 -17.66 26.27
CA ARG A 24 -18.68 -16.33 25.69
C ARG A 24 -17.99 -16.10 24.34
N CYS A 25 -16.85 -16.75 24.09
CA CYS A 25 -16.15 -16.65 22.80
C CYS A 25 -16.96 -17.31 21.68
N LEU A 26 -17.57 -18.47 21.95
CA LEU A 26 -18.38 -19.20 20.98
C LEU A 26 -19.61 -18.39 20.54
N TYR A 27 -20.35 -17.80 21.50
CA TYR A 27 -21.46 -16.89 21.18
C TYR A 27 -21.01 -15.62 20.44
N LYS A 28 -19.83 -15.07 20.79
CA LYS A 28 -19.25 -13.93 20.06
C LYS A 28 -18.93 -14.28 18.62
N TRP A 29 -18.42 -15.50 18.36
CA TRP A 29 -18.14 -15.98 17.01
C TRP A 29 -19.42 -16.25 16.23
N ARG A 30 -20.45 -16.85 16.84
CA ARG A 30 -21.77 -17.03 16.22
C ARG A 30 -22.35 -15.69 15.77
N ARG A 31 -22.38 -14.70 16.68
CA ARG A 31 -22.87 -13.35 16.36
C ARG A 31 -22.10 -12.69 15.22
N LYS A 32 -20.78 -12.91 15.14
CA LYS A 32 -19.97 -12.41 14.01
C LYS A 32 -20.33 -13.09 12.69
N LEU A 33 -20.56 -14.39 12.70
CA LEU A 33 -20.98 -15.12 11.50
C LEU A 33 -22.37 -14.66 11.04
N GLU A 34 -23.33 -14.51 11.96
CA GLU A 34 -24.65 -13.97 11.66
C GLU A 34 -24.58 -12.56 11.06
N MET A 35 -23.67 -11.70 11.54
CA MET A 35 -23.45 -10.37 10.97
C MET A 35 -22.84 -10.42 9.56
N VAL A 36 -21.96 -11.38 9.28
CA VAL A 36 -21.37 -11.60 7.95
C VAL A 36 -22.42 -12.15 6.98
N GLU A 37 -23.20 -13.15 7.40
CA GLU A 37 -24.26 -13.79 6.61
C GLU A 37 -25.42 -12.84 6.31
N ALA A 38 -25.79 -11.99 7.27
CA ALA A 38 -26.79 -10.94 7.07
C ALA A 38 -26.28 -9.78 6.19
N GLY A 39 -25.05 -9.85 5.66
CA GLY A 39 -24.43 -8.77 4.89
C GLY A 39 -24.14 -7.50 5.70
N GLN A 40 -24.30 -7.56 7.03
CA GLN A 40 -24.18 -6.41 7.93
C GLN A 40 -22.73 -6.11 8.33
N GLU A 41 -21.80 -7.07 8.20
CA GLU A 41 -20.37 -6.84 8.44
C GLU A 41 -19.78 -5.84 7.42
N ALA A 42 -20.36 -5.74 6.21
CA ALA A 42 -19.97 -4.74 5.22
C ALA A 42 -20.40 -3.30 5.58
N SER A 43 -21.40 -3.15 6.47
CA SER A 43 -22.01 -1.85 6.80
C SER A 43 -21.38 -1.16 8.01
N ARG A 44 -20.50 -1.83 8.77
CA ARG A 44 -19.65 -1.15 9.75
C ARG A 44 -18.25 -1.03 9.16
N PRO A 45 -17.93 0.07 8.44
CA PRO A 45 -16.54 0.37 8.18
C PRO A 45 -15.86 0.46 9.54
N SER A 46 -15.02 -0.53 9.88
CA SER A 46 -14.19 -0.39 11.06
C SER A 46 -13.43 0.92 10.86
N THR A 47 -13.44 1.80 11.86
CA THR A 47 -12.79 3.12 11.76
C THR A 47 -11.34 3.00 11.28
N HIS A 48 -10.71 1.87 11.62
CA HIS A 48 -9.40 1.47 11.12
C HIS A 48 -9.41 1.16 9.61
N ALA A 49 -10.34 0.36 9.10
CA ALA A 49 -10.41 0.08 7.66
C ALA A 49 -10.65 1.34 6.82
N SER A 50 -11.47 2.28 7.29
CA SER A 50 -11.68 3.55 6.58
C SER A 50 -10.44 4.46 6.64
N ALA A 51 -9.76 4.52 7.79
CA ALA A 51 -8.48 5.22 7.92
C ALA A 51 -7.39 4.63 7.01
N HIS A 52 -7.26 3.30 6.97
CA HIS A 52 -6.34 2.62 6.07
C HIS A 52 -6.65 2.89 4.59
N ARG A 53 -7.93 2.92 4.20
CA ARG A 53 -8.31 3.28 2.81
C ARG A 53 -7.90 4.70 2.45
N LYS A 54 -8.08 5.67 3.37
CA LYS A 54 -7.64 7.06 3.16
C LYS A 54 -6.12 7.14 3.02
N GLU A 55 -5.39 6.44 3.87
CA GLU A 55 -3.93 6.43 3.81
C GLU A 55 -3.41 5.79 2.52
N ILE A 56 -4.00 4.67 2.08
CA ILE A 56 -3.67 4.05 0.79
C ILE A 56 -3.91 5.03 -0.36
N HIS A 57 -5.01 5.78 -0.34
CA HIS A 57 -5.29 6.76 -1.39
C HIS A 57 -4.25 7.88 -1.40
N ARG A 58 -3.92 8.43 -0.22
CA ARG A 58 -2.89 9.47 -0.06
C ARG A 58 -1.52 9.00 -0.54
N LEU A 59 -1.11 7.80 -0.14
CA LEU A 59 0.17 7.22 -0.54
C LEU A 59 0.24 6.99 -2.06
N LYS A 60 -0.85 6.52 -2.68
CA LYS A 60 -0.92 6.38 -4.14
C LYS A 60 -0.77 7.71 -4.86
N GLN A 61 -1.39 8.77 -4.36
CA GLN A 61 -1.27 10.11 -4.94
C GLN A 61 0.16 10.65 -4.85
N LEU A 62 0.77 10.56 -3.66
CA LEU A 62 2.16 10.98 -3.45
C LEU A 62 3.15 10.17 -4.30
N LEU A 63 2.91 8.87 -4.44
CA LEU A 63 3.73 8.00 -5.29
C LEU A 63 3.65 8.44 -6.76
N ALA A 64 2.45 8.73 -7.26
CA ALA A 64 2.28 9.20 -8.64
C ALA A 64 2.97 10.55 -8.88
N GLU A 65 2.83 11.50 -7.95
CA GLU A 65 3.50 12.80 -8.01
C GLU A 65 5.03 12.64 -8.06
N LYS A 66 5.59 11.85 -7.14
CA LYS A 66 7.04 11.61 -7.09
C LYS A 66 7.57 10.82 -8.29
N THR A 67 6.78 9.92 -8.85
CA THR A 67 7.15 9.21 -10.09
C THR A 67 7.30 10.19 -11.26
N LEU A 68 6.36 11.12 -11.41
CA LEU A 68 6.43 12.14 -12.46
C LEU A 68 7.62 13.09 -12.28
N GLU A 69 7.93 13.50 -11.04
CA GLU A 69 9.13 14.30 -10.74
C GLU A 69 10.40 13.57 -11.16
N VAL A 70 10.53 12.29 -10.78
CA VAL A 70 11.70 11.46 -11.14
C VAL A 70 11.85 11.33 -12.65
N ASP A 71 10.76 11.06 -13.37
CA ASP A 71 10.78 10.95 -14.84
C ASP A 71 11.17 12.28 -15.50
N PHE A 72 10.66 13.40 -14.98
CA PHE A 72 11.04 14.73 -15.43
C PHE A 72 12.54 14.99 -15.25
N PHE A 73 13.08 14.72 -14.05
CA PHE A 73 14.50 14.92 -13.77
C PHE A 73 15.39 14.03 -14.64
N LYS A 74 15.00 12.76 -14.84
CA LYS A 74 15.70 11.84 -15.73
C LYS A 74 15.76 12.39 -17.15
N GLY A 75 14.64 12.86 -17.69
CA GLY A 75 14.58 13.48 -19.02
C GLY A 75 15.41 14.77 -19.12
N ALA A 76 15.43 15.60 -18.08
CA ALA A 76 16.26 16.81 -18.04
C ALA A 76 17.76 16.48 -18.03
N LEU A 77 18.18 15.51 -17.22
CA LEU A 77 19.58 15.07 -17.15
C LEU A 77 20.06 14.46 -18.48
N GLN A 78 19.24 13.64 -19.14
CA GLN A 78 19.55 13.10 -20.47
C GLN A 78 19.79 14.22 -21.51
N LYS A 79 18.98 15.30 -21.48
CA LYS A 79 19.18 16.44 -22.37
C LYS A 79 20.50 17.18 -22.08
N ILE A 80 20.88 17.31 -20.81
CA ILE A 80 22.15 17.94 -20.42
C ILE A 80 23.33 17.08 -20.88
N GLU A 81 23.26 15.77 -20.67
CA GLU A 81 24.28 14.81 -21.11
C GLU A 81 24.47 14.87 -22.63
N ALA A 82 23.38 14.83 -23.40
CA ALA A 82 23.42 14.91 -24.86
C ALA A 82 24.00 16.24 -25.37
N ARG A 83 23.82 17.35 -24.64
CA ARG A 83 24.46 18.64 -24.96
C ARG A 83 25.96 18.61 -24.64
N ARG A 84 26.35 18.04 -23.50
CA ARG A 84 27.76 17.90 -23.11
C ARG A 84 28.54 17.05 -24.12
N GLN A 85 27.98 15.91 -24.53
CA GLN A 85 28.60 15.03 -25.53
C GLN A 85 28.82 15.73 -26.88
N ARG A 86 27.84 16.55 -27.32
CA ARG A 86 28.00 17.37 -28.54
C ARG A 86 29.13 18.39 -28.42
N ASN A 87 29.29 19.04 -27.27
CA ASN A 87 30.38 20.01 -27.07
C ASN A 87 31.76 19.34 -27.00
N SER A 88 31.87 18.10 -26.50
CA SER A 88 33.15 17.37 -26.50
C SER A 88 33.60 16.89 -27.90
N GLY A 89 32.70 16.82 -28.88
CA GLY A 89 33.03 16.42 -30.25
C GLY A 89 33.48 17.56 -31.16
N SER A 90 33.29 18.83 -30.77
CA SER A 90 33.53 20.01 -31.63
C SER A 90 34.67 20.91 -31.14
N GLY A 91 35.50 20.45 -30.21
CA GLY A 91 36.63 21.19 -29.68
C GLY A 91 37.95 20.81 -30.35
N GLU A 92 38.07 21.00 -31.67
CA GLU A 92 39.40 21.28 -32.23
C GLU A 92 39.89 22.60 -31.61
N MET A 93 41.11 22.59 -31.08
CA MET A 93 41.75 23.72 -30.40
C MET A 93 41.58 25.01 -31.21
N ALA A 94 40.75 25.93 -30.74
CA ALA A 94 40.85 27.33 -31.12
C ALA A 94 42.13 27.89 -30.49
N SER A 95 43.25 27.68 -31.18
CA SER A 95 44.57 28.21 -30.84
C SER A 95 44.45 29.73 -30.78
N THR A 96 44.57 30.30 -29.58
CA THR A 96 44.61 31.74 -29.39
C THR A 96 45.90 32.27 -30.01
N THR A 97 45.79 33.12 -31.03
CA THR A 97 46.95 33.86 -31.53
C THR A 97 47.35 34.88 -30.46
N ARG A 98 48.56 34.70 -29.92
CA ARG A 98 49.18 35.62 -28.96
C ARG A 98 49.44 36.94 -29.67
N SER A 99 48.77 38.00 -29.22
CA SER A 99 49.03 39.36 -29.65
C SER A 99 50.43 39.79 -29.18
N GLU A 100 51.32 40.09 -30.11
CA GLU A 100 52.59 40.77 -29.84
C GLU A 100 52.42 42.29 -30.00
N LYS A 101 53.18 43.02 -29.18
CA LYS A 101 53.12 44.48 -28.97
C LYS A 101 53.45 45.29 -30.21
#